data_AF-A0A1I4ASL9-F1
#
_entry.id   AF-A0A1I4ASL9-F1
#
_cell.length_a   1.000
_cell.length_b   1.000
_cell.length_c   1.000
_cell.angle_alpha   90.00
_cell.angle_beta   90.00
_cell.angle_gamma   90.00
#
_symmetry.space_group_name_H-M   'P 1'
#
loop_
_entity.id
_entity.type
_entity.pdbx_description
1 polymer ?
#
loop_
_entity_poly.entity_id
_entity_poly.type
_entity_poly.pdbx_seq_one_letter_code
_entity_poly.pdbx_strand_id
1 'polypeptide(L)'
;MKTIRITVLGTALLLGACTGSGLDPYSREGNWRPNGANEANLIQMLATPTDYTQGQAAPDAMGELATAAVQRLLQDRVRNLPASATTQGMAGASGIGGAQ
;
A
#
# COMPACT_ATOMS: atom_id res chain seq x y z
N MET A 1 21.76 -39.11 -9.44
CA MET A 1 22.22 -37.70 -9.55
C MET A 1 21.22 -36.79 -10.29
N LYS A 2 20.63 -37.23 -11.42
CA LYS A 2 19.66 -36.43 -12.20
C LYS A 2 18.36 -36.08 -11.44
N THR A 3 17.84 -37.01 -10.65
CA THR A 3 16.61 -36.86 -9.85
C THR A 3 16.76 -35.84 -8.72
N ILE A 4 17.87 -35.86 -7.98
CA ILE A 4 18.15 -34.90 -6.90
C ILE A 4 18.19 -33.45 -7.40
N ARG A 5 18.74 -33.22 -8.61
CA ARG A 5 18.80 -31.88 -9.21
C ARG A 5 17.41 -31.34 -9.58
N ILE A 6 16.51 -32.20 -10.05
CA ILE A 6 15.12 -31.82 -10.38
C ILE A 6 14.33 -31.51 -9.10
N THR A 7 14.52 -32.32 -8.05
CA THR A 7 13.87 -32.08 -6.75
C THR A 7 14.30 -30.74 -6.15
N VAL A 8 15.60 -30.45 -6.11
CA VAL A 8 16.10 -29.16 -5.56
C VAL A 8 15.59 -27.96 -6.36
N LEU A 9 15.59 -28.05 -7.69
CA LEU A 9 15.09 -26.98 -8.54
C LEU A 9 13.59 -26.77 -8.35
N GLY A 10 12.81 -27.85 -8.27
CA GLY A 10 11.37 -27.80 -8.01
C GLY A 10 11.04 -27.17 -6.65
N THR A 11 11.76 -27.54 -5.59
CA THR A 11 11.55 -26.95 -4.25
C THR A 11 11.92 -25.46 -4.23
N ALA A 12 13.00 -25.05 -4.91
CA ALA A 12 13.39 -23.64 -5.02
C ALA A 12 12.34 -22.79 -5.77
N LEU A 13 11.77 -23.31 -6.86
CA LEU A 13 10.70 -22.65 -7.62
C LEU A 13 9.40 -22.51 -6.79
N LEU A 14 9.03 -23.54 -6.03
CA LEU A 14 7.87 -23.50 -5.14
C LEU A 14 8.03 -22.48 -4.00
N LEU A 15 9.24 -22.34 -3.45
CA LEU A 15 9.55 -21.34 -2.42
C LEU A 15 9.54 -19.91 -3.00
N GLY A 16 10.06 -19.70 -4.21
CA GLY A 16 10.05 -18.39 -4.87
C GLY A 16 8.64 -17.91 -5.26
N ALA A 17 7.70 -18.82 -5.50
CA ALA A 17 6.29 -18.48 -5.74
C ALA A 17 5.60 -17.91 -4.49
N CYS A 18 6.07 -18.27 -3.29
CA CYS A 18 5.66 -17.70 -2.01
C CYS A 18 6.53 -16.51 -1.58
N THR A 19 7.25 -15.84 -2.49
CA THR A 19 7.92 -14.56 -2.19
C THR A 19 7.71 -13.53 -3.30
N GLY A 20 6.96 -13.86 -4.34
CA GLY A 20 6.62 -12.93 -5.42
C GLY A 20 5.80 -11.76 -4.90
N SER A 21 5.79 -10.66 -5.66
CA SER A 21 5.11 -9.36 -5.46
C SER A 21 3.60 -9.44 -5.15
N GLY A 22 3.04 -10.65 -5.02
CA GLY A 22 1.70 -10.92 -4.53
C GLY A 22 1.57 -10.91 -2.99
N LEU A 23 2.64 -11.16 -2.23
CA LEU A 23 2.53 -11.32 -0.77
C LEU A 23 2.62 -10.04 0.03
N ASP A 24 3.53 -9.12 -0.34
CA ASP A 24 3.51 -7.78 0.21
C ASP A 24 2.60 -6.91 -0.66
N PRO A 25 1.38 -6.58 -0.21
CA PRO A 25 0.47 -5.74 -0.99
C PRO A 25 1.06 -4.36 -1.30
N TYR A 26 2.01 -3.85 -0.50
CA TYR A 26 2.67 -2.57 -0.71
C TYR A 26 3.75 -2.60 -1.80
N SER A 27 4.24 -3.79 -2.16
CA SER A 27 5.21 -3.97 -3.24
C SER A 27 4.59 -3.93 -4.64
N ARG A 28 3.25 -3.97 -4.74
CA ARG A 28 2.53 -3.99 -6.01
C ARG A 28 2.60 -2.63 -6.70
N GLU A 29 3.17 -2.62 -7.89
CA GLU A 29 3.12 -1.47 -8.79
C GLU A 29 1.69 -1.08 -9.13
N GLY A 30 1.48 0.23 -9.35
CA GLY A 30 0.18 0.81 -9.70
C GLY A 30 -0.79 1.00 -8.52
N ASN A 31 -0.67 0.21 -7.45
CA ASN A 31 -1.48 0.39 -6.24
C ASN A 31 -0.86 1.41 -5.28
N TRP A 32 0.18 0.98 -4.55
CA TRP A 32 0.89 1.80 -3.56
C TRP A 32 2.20 2.39 -4.11
N ARG A 33 2.62 1.91 -5.29
CA ARG A 33 3.81 2.36 -6.00
C ARG A 33 3.38 2.88 -7.37
N PRO A 34 3.00 4.16 -7.48
CA PRO A 34 2.62 4.73 -8.77
C PRO A 34 3.79 4.63 -9.76
N ASN A 35 3.47 4.49 -11.04
CA ASN A 35 4.47 4.41 -12.10
C ASN A 35 4.01 5.21 -13.34
N GLY A 36 4.95 5.55 -14.20
CA GLY A 36 4.70 6.17 -15.51
C GLY A 36 3.89 7.46 -15.43
N ALA A 37 2.81 7.54 -16.22
CA ALA A 37 1.99 8.76 -16.29
C ALA A 37 1.29 9.11 -14.97
N ASN A 38 0.89 8.10 -14.18
CA ASN A 38 0.25 8.35 -12.89
C ASN A 38 1.21 9.02 -11.91
N GLU A 39 2.43 8.49 -11.82
CA GLU A 39 3.50 9.08 -10.99
C GLU A 39 3.82 10.52 -11.41
N ALA A 40 3.96 10.78 -12.72
CA ALA A 40 4.21 12.12 -13.24
C ALA A 40 3.08 13.10 -12.89
N ASN A 41 1.83 12.67 -13.00
CA ASN A 41 0.67 13.49 -12.64
C ASN A 41 0.62 13.77 -11.14
N LEU A 42 0.91 12.77 -10.29
CA LEU A 42 0.96 12.96 -8.83
C LEU A 42 2.02 14.00 -8.44
N ILE A 43 3.21 13.93 -9.05
CA ILE A 43 4.29 14.91 -8.83
C ILE A 43 3.84 16.33 -9.22
N GLN A 44 3.07 16.49 -10.30
CA GLN A 44 2.53 17.78 -10.70
C GLN A 44 1.45 18.32 -9.77
N MET A 45 0.76 17.44 -9.03
CA MET A 45 -0.27 17.83 -8.06
C MET A 45 0.32 18.25 -6.71
N LEU A 46 1.60 17.96 -6.43
CA LEU A 46 2.25 18.38 -5.21
C LEU A 46 2.44 19.90 -5.19
N ALA A 47 2.02 20.53 -4.09
CA ALA A 47 2.28 21.96 -3.86
C ALA A 47 3.79 22.27 -3.79
N THR A 48 4.58 21.32 -3.25
CA THR A 48 6.03 21.40 -3.17
C THR A 48 6.63 20.10 -3.70
N PRO A 49 7.26 20.09 -4.89
CA PRO A 49 7.74 18.85 -5.51
C PRO A 49 8.80 18.09 -4.71
N THR A 50 9.59 18.77 -3.87
CA THR A 50 10.59 18.11 -3.00
C THR A 50 9.94 17.18 -1.98
N ASP A 51 8.66 17.41 -1.65
CA ASP A 51 7.89 16.60 -0.70
C ASP A 51 7.69 15.15 -1.19
N TYR A 52 7.85 14.91 -2.49
CA TYR A 52 7.82 13.57 -3.08
C TYR A 52 8.97 12.67 -2.57
N THR A 53 10.10 13.25 -2.21
CA THR A 53 11.30 12.50 -1.77
C THR A 53 11.62 12.69 -0.30
N GLN A 54 11.13 13.77 0.31
CA GLN A 54 11.48 14.16 1.68
C GLN A 54 10.24 14.72 2.39
N GLY A 55 9.96 14.27 3.61
CA GLY A 55 8.92 14.91 4.42
C GLY A 55 9.36 16.28 4.95
N GLN A 56 8.41 17.17 5.24
CA GLN A 56 8.68 18.41 5.95
C GLN A 56 8.35 18.31 7.43
N ALA A 57 9.15 18.97 8.26
CA ALA A 57 8.84 19.11 9.67
C ALA A 57 7.65 20.07 9.82
N ALA A 58 6.62 19.64 10.54
CA ALA A 58 5.52 20.50 10.95
C ALA A 58 5.78 20.95 12.40
N PRO A 59 6.02 22.24 12.68
CA PRO A 59 6.39 22.73 14.02
C PRO A 59 5.35 22.39 15.09
N ASP A 60 4.07 22.37 14.70
CA ASP A 60 2.95 22.07 15.57
C ASP A 60 2.52 20.59 15.53
N ALA A 61 3.22 19.76 14.74
CA ALA A 61 2.91 18.34 14.72
C ALA A 61 3.34 17.70 16.03
N MET A 62 2.36 17.15 16.75
CA MET A 62 2.59 16.43 17.98
C MET A 62 3.25 15.08 17.67
N GLY A 63 4.58 15.03 17.62
CA GLY A 63 5.33 13.80 17.37
C GLY A 63 5.01 12.68 18.36
N GLU A 64 4.58 13.04 19.57
CA GLU A 64 4.07 12.10 20.58
C GLU A 64 2.77 11.40 20.12
N LEU A 65 1.85 12.13 19.49
CA LEU A 65 0.62 11.57 18.92
C LEU A 65 0.94 10.56 17.81
N ALA A 66 1.85 10.92 16.90
CA ALA A 66 2.29 10.03 15.82
C ALA A 66 2.96 8.76 16.40
N THR A 67 3.80 8.92 17.42
CA THR A 67 4.46 7.81 18.12
C THR A 67 3.45 6.89 18.79
N ALA A 68 2.46 7.44 19.50
CA ALA A 68 1.40 6.68 20.13
C ALA A 68 0.55 5.92 19.10
N ALA A 69 0.27 6.52 17.94
CA ALA A 69 -0.45 5.87 16.85
C ALA A 69 0.34 4.68 16.27
N VAL A 70 1.66 4.84 16.05
CA VAL A 70 2.52 3.74 15.57
C VAL A 70 2.63 2.63 16.61
N GLN A 71 2.83 2.96 17.88
CA GLN A 71 2.85 1.97 18.96
C GLN A 71 1.53 1.19 19.00
N ARG A 72 0.40 1.89 18.88
CA ARG A 72 -0.91 1.25 18.79
C ARG A 72 -1.02 0.36 17.56
N LEU A 73 -0.59 0.80 16.38
CA LEU A 73 -0.64 -0.02 15.17
C LEU A 73 0.16 -1.33 15.31
N LEU A 74 1.32 -1.27 15.96
CA LEU A 74 2.22 -2.41 16.09
C LEU A 74 1.89 -3.34 17.26
N GLN A 75 1.35 -2.80 18.35
CA GLN A 75 1.17 -3.55 19.61
C GLN A 75 -0.30 -3.88 19.91
N ASP A 76 -1.24 -3.09 19.38
CA ASP A 76 -2.66 -3.29 19.65
C ASP A 76 -3.20 -4.44 18.80
N ARG A 77 -4.03 -5.30 19.39
CA ARG A 77 -4.69 -6.38 18.64
C ARG A 77 -5.81 -5.78 17.80
N VAL A 78 -6.14 -6.41 16.68
CA VAL A 78 -7.30 -6.05 15.85
C VAL A 78 -8.54 -5.96 16.74
N ARG A 79 -9.02 -4.74 16.97
CA ARG A 79 -10.30 -4.50 17.64
C ARG A 79 -11.39 -4.62 16.60
N ASN A 80 -12.41 -5.43 16.90
CA ASN A 80 -13.62 -5.46 16.10
C ASN A 80 -14.18 -4.04 16.02
N LEU A 81 -14.41 -3.55 14.80
CA LEU A 81 -15.11 -2.30 14.63
C LEU A 81 -16.49 -2.45 15.28
N PRO A 82 -16.96 -1.44 16.06
CA PRO A 82 -18.33 -1.46 16.53
C PRO A 82 -19.24 -1.57 15.32
N ALA A 83 -20.29 -2.40 15.40
CA ALA A 83 -21.21 -2.68 14.29
C ALA A 83 -21.87 -1.41 13.69
N SER A 84 -21.73 -0.27 14.37
CA SER A 84 -22.25 1.04 13.96
C SER A 84 -21.22 1.93 13.24
N ALA A 85 -19.98 1.49 13.04
CA ALA A 85 -18.99 2.21 12.23
C ALA A 85 -19.22 1.92 10.74
N THR A 86 -20.41 2.24 10.25
CA THR A 86 -20.62 2.40 8.81
C THR A 86 -19.91 3.68 8.42
N THR A 87 -18.65 3.58 8.01
CA THR A 87 -18.01 4.65 7.24
C THR A 87 -18.84 4.76 5.97
N GLN A 88 -19.64 5.83 5.88
CA GLN A 88 -20.30 6.23 4.64
C GLN A 88 -19.18 6.63 3.67
N GLY A 89 -18.58 5.63 3.03
CA GLY A 89 -17.69 5.86 1.91
C GLY A 89 -18.48 6.70 0.93
N MET A 90 -17.96 7.89 0.61
CA MET A 90 -18.48 8.70 -0.48
C MET A 90 -18.59 7.77 -1.68
N ALA A 91 -19.83 7.51 -2.10
CA ALA A 91 -20.11 6.76 -3.31
C ALA A 91 -19.35 7.46 -4.43
N GLY A 92 -18.33 6.79 -4.97
CA GLY A 92 -17.79 7.16 -6.26
C GLY A 92 -18.97 7.20 -7.22
N ALA A 93 -19.24 8.40 -7.75
CA ALA A 93 -20.36 8.63 -8.63
C ALA A 93 -20.36 7.57 -9.73
N SER A 94 -21.40 6.74 -9.74
CA SER A 94 -21.72 5.87 -10.87
C SER A 94 -21.91 6.76 -12.09
N GLY A 95 -20.93 6.75 -13.00
CA GLY A 95 -21.06 7.32 -14.32
C GLY A 95 -22.06 6.49 -15.13
N ILE A 96 -23.33 6.90 -15.08
CA ILE A 96 -24.38 6.44 -15.99
C ILE A 96 -24.57 7.57 -17.02
N GLY A 97 -24.39 7.25 -18.31
CA GLY A 97 -24.73 8.13 -19.44
C GLY A 97 -23.59 8.27 -20.45
N GLY A 98 -23.74 7.93 -21.73
CA GLY A 98 -24.92 7.50 -22.44
C GLY A 98 -24.55 6.92 -23.80
N ALA A 99 -25.46 6.10 -24.32
CA ALA A 99 -25.52 5.72 -25.72
C ALA A 99 -25.94 6.93 -26.55
N GLN A 100 -25.20 7.22 -27.63
CA GLN A 100 -25.72 7.58 -28.96
C GLN A 100 -24.73 7.08 -30.01
#